data_AF-A0A7K8BF73-F1
#
_entry.id   AF-A0A7K8BF73-F1
#
_cell.length_a   1.000
_cell.length_b   1.000
_cell.length_c   1.000
_cell.angle_alpha   90.00
_cell.angle_beta   90.00
_cell.angle_gamma   90.00
#
_symmetry.space_group_name_H-M   'P 1'
#
loop_
_entity.id
_entity.type
_entity.pdbx_description
1 polymer ?
#
loop_
_entity_poly.entity_id
_entity_poly.type
_entity_poly.pdbx_seq_one_letter_code
_entity_poly.pdbx_strand_id
1 'polypeptide(L)'
;RMPSCLPKLTRVVLSHKPWALLILIFVFVSFAYHKLYWGNLEEPKSRGHPYSLSAEISCAHYVPSSLDMAAGPSPSTGNVFFVETSEQTTPSYLFSCSVESAARTHAGSRVVVLMKGLAKGNTSLPKHWVFSLLSCFPNVEIRPLDLTELFSGTPLAQWYLQPLRHQEPHFLPVLSDACRIVLMWKFGGIYLDTDFIVLKNLQNLTNALGIQ
;
A
#
# COMPACT_ATOMS: atom_id res chain seq x y z
N ARG A 1 -19.73 -13.23 -83.58
CA ARG A 1 -20.40 -13.63 -82.32
C ARG A 1 -19.31 -13.68 -81.24
N MET A 2 -19.04 -12.57 -80.55
CA MET A 2 -18.09 -12.51 -79.43
C MET A 2 -18.88 -12.62 -78.13
N PRO A 3 -18.44 -13.43 -77.13
CA PRO A 3 -19.09 -13.43 -75.83
C PRO A 3 -18.55 -12.26 -75.01
N SER A 4 -19.46 -11.41 -74.56
CA SER A 4 -19.22 -10.39 -73.54
C SER A 4 -18.93 -11.06 -72.19
N CYS A 5 -17.73 -10.85 -71.65
CA CYS A 5 -17.38 -11.25 -70.29
C CYS A 5 -17.06 -10.00 -69.45
N LEU A 6 -17.95 -9.66 -68.52
CA LEU A 6 -17.77 -8.64 -67.47
C LEU A 6 -18.91 -8.79 -66.45
N PRO A 7 -18.71 -8.51 -65.14
CA PRO A 7 -17.72 -9.08 -64.25
C PRO A 7 -18.40 -9.76 -63.03
N LYS A 8 -17.89 -10.92 -62.58
CA LYS A 8 -18.26 -11.51 -61.27
C LYS A 8 -17.49 -10.90 -60.08
N LEU A 9 -16.73 -9.83 -60.31
CA LEU A 9 -15.77 -9.29 -59.32
C LEU A 9 -16.41 -8.39 -58.25
N THR A 10 -17.56 -7.77 -58.53
CA THR A 10 -18.21 -6.81 -57.62
C THR A 10 -18.95 -7.47 -56.45
N ARG A 11 -19.25 -8.77 -56.52
CA ARG A 11 -20.00 -9.48 -55.46
C ARG A 11 -19.10 -9.93 -54.30
N VAL A 12 -17.81 -10.15 -54.54
CA VAL A 12 -16.85 -10.62 -53.52
C VAL A 12 -16.38 -9.48 -52.61
N VAL A 13 -16.23 -8.27 -53.16
CA VAL A 13 -15.75 -7.08 -52.41
C VAL A 13 -16.78 -6.56 -51.40
N LEU A 14 -18.08 -6.83 -51.59
CA LEU A 14 -19.14 -6.39 -50.68
C LEU A 14 -19.35 -7.33 -49.48
N SER A 15 -18.88 -8.57 -49.55
CA SER A 15 -19.08 -9.61 -48.52
C SER A 15 -18.15 -9.49 -47.31
N HIS A 16 -16.99 -8.84 -47.45
CA HIS A 16 -15.98 -8.73 -46.38
C HIS A 16 -16.14 -7.49 -45.49
N LYS A 17 -16.90 -6.50 -45.94
CA LYS A 17 -17.18 -5.27 -45.18
C LYS A 17 -17.88 -5.49 -43.83
N PRO A 18 -18.97 -6.30 -43.72
CA PRO A 18 -19.63 -6.49 -42.43
C PRO A 18 -18.77 -7.27 -41.44
N TRP A 19 -17.96 -8.22 -41.91
CA TRP A 19 -17.09 -9.01 -41.05
C TRP A 19 -15.91 -8.20 -40.51
N ALA A 20 -15.30 -7.34 -41.34
CA ALA A 20 -14.30 -6.39 -40.88
C ALA A 20 -14.86 -5.38 -39.86
N LEU A 21 -16.10 -4.91 -40.07
CA LEU A 21 -16.77 -4.02 -39.11
C LEU A 21 -17.03 -4.71 -37.77
N LEU A 22 -17.47 -5.97 -37.79
CA LEU A 22 -17.68 -6.77 -36.57
C LEU A 22 -16.37 -7.00 -35.80
N ILE A 23 -15.26 -7.27 -36.49
CA ILE A 23 -13.94 -7.41 -35.85
C ILE A 23 -13.51 -6.07 -35.21
N LEU A 24 -13.69 -4.95 -35.91
CA LEU A 24 -13.39 -3.62 -35.37
C LEU A 24 -14.23 -3.30 -34.13
N ILE A 25 -15.52 -3.60 -34.15
CA ILE A 25 -16.42 -3.41 -33.00
C ILE A 25 -15.97 -4.30 -31.83
N PHE A 26 -15.66 -5.58 -32.08
CA PHE A 26 -15.20 -6.49 -31.03
C PHE A 26 -13.89 -6.01 -30.38
N VAL A 27 -12.92 -5.56 -31.18
CA VAL A 27 -11.67 -4.99 -30.68
C VAL A 27 -11.92 -3.72 -29.87
N PHE A 28 -12.80 -2.83 -30.34
CA PHE A 28 -13.15 -1.61 -29.62
C PHE A 28 -13.87 -1.90 -28.29
N VAL A 29 -14.83 -2.83 -28.29
CA VAL A 29 -15.54 -3.26 -27.07
C VAL A 29 -14.60 -3.95 -26.10
N SER A 30 -13.69 -4.80 -26.57
CA SER A 30 -12.67 -5.45 -25.74
C SER A 30 -11.71 -4.44 -25.12
N PHE A 31 -11.24 -3.47 -25.91
CA PHE A 31 -10.38 -2.40 -25.42
C PHE A 31 -11.12 -1.50 -24.42
N ALA A 32 -12.36 -1.13 -24.71
CA ALA A 32 -13.20 -0.35 -23.82
C ALA A 32 -13.48 -1.10 -22.52
N TYR A 33 -13.79 -2.41 -22.58
CA TYR A 33 -13.97 -3.27 -21.43
C TYR A 33 -12.71 -3.34 -20.58
N HIS A 34 -11.54 -3.51 -21.19
CA HIS A 34 -10.26 -3.53 -20.47
C HIS A 34 -9.95 -2.17 -19.84
N LYS A 35 -10.26 -1.06 -20.51
CA LYS A 35 -10.14 0.30 -19.95
C LYS A 35 -11.13 0.58 -18.83
N LEU A 36 -12.36 0.07 -18.92
CA LEU A 36 -13.37 0.21 -17.87
C LEU A 36 -13.01 -0.65 -16.67
N TYR A 37 -12.56 -1.89 -16.90
CA TYR A 37 -12.09 -2.80 -15.87
C TYR A 37 -10.85 -2.23 -15.15
N TRP A 38 -9.90 -1.66 -15.90
CA TRP A 38 -8.73 -0.99 -15.33
C TRP A 38 -9.09 0.34 -14.65
N GLY A 39 -10.04 1.11 -15.20
CA GLY A 39 -10.47 2.40 -14.68
C GLY A 39 -11.35 2.30 -13.42
N ASN A 40 -12.00 1.16 -13.19
CA ASN A 40 -12.78 0.90 -11.98
C ASN A 40 -11.93 0.40 -10.80
N LEU A 41 -10.60 0.27 -10.97
CA LEU A 41 -9.64 0.08 -9.88
C LEU A 41 -8.96 1.40 -9.48
N GLU A 42 -9.64 2.53 -9.66
CA GLU A 42 -9.47 3.63 -8.71
C GLU A 42 -10.46 3.37 -7.58
N GLU A 43 -9.94 3.11 -6.37
CA GLU A 43 -10.77 2.87 -5.20
C GLU A 43 -11.89 3.92 -5.08
N PRO A 44 -13.09 3.53 -4.63
CA PRO A 44 -14.12 4.50 -4.34
C PRO A 44 -13.56 5.48 -3.32
N LYS A 45 -13.37 6.75 -3.74
CA LYS A 45 -13.15 7.88 -2.82
C LYS A 45 -14.20 7.74 -1.72
N SER A 46 -13.78 7.24 -0.57
CA SER A 46 -14.62 7.07 0.61
C SER A 46 -15.21 8.43 0.93
N ARG A 47 -16.48 8.63 0.58
CA ARG A 47 -17.28 9.76 1.07
C ARG A 47 -17.67 9.47 2.51
N GLY A 48 -16.68 9.39 3.39
CA GLY A 48 -16.90 9.59 4.81
C GLY A 48 -17.23 11.07 5.04
N HIS A 49 -18.28 11.35 5.81
CA HIS A 49 -18.51 12.70 6.31
C HIS A 49 -17.23 13.20 7.02
N PRO A 50 -16.80 14.46 6.80
CA PRO A 50 -15.60 14.97 7.42
C PRO A 50 -15.91 15.25 8.88
N TYR A 51 -15.70 14.26 9.74
CA TYR A 51 -15.33 14.57 11.12
C TYR A 51 -13.97 15.25 11.05
N SER A 52 -14.00 16.58 10.91
CA SER A 52 -12.80 17.42 10.89
C SER A 52 -12.23 17.47 12.31
N LEU A 53 -11.47 16.43 12.68
CA LEU A 53 -10.55 16.52 13.81
C LEU A 53 -9.57 17.66 13.54
N SER A 54 -9.29 18.45 14.57
CA SER A 54 -8.29 19.52 14.50
C SER A 54 -6.97 18.93 13.99
N ALA A 55 -6.30 19.64 13.09
CA ALA A 55 -5.00 19.22 12.56
C ALA A 55 -3.93 19.09 13.67
N GLU A 56 -4.14 19.78 14.79
CA GLU A 56 -3.32 19.73 15.99
C GLU A 56 -4.10 19.08 17.14
N ILE A 57 -3.52 18.01 17.69
CA ILE A 57 -4.01 17.28 18.86
C ILE A 57 -3.06 17.56 20.00
N SER A 58 -3.60 18.07 21.12
CA SER A 58 -2.84 18.22 22.36
C SER A 58 -2.76 16.89 23.08
N CYS A 59 -1.54 16.39 23.30
CA CYS A 59 -1.30 15.18 24.06
C CYS A 59 -1.54 15.48 25.55
N ALA A 60 -2.73 15.21 26.07
CA ALA A 60 -2.94 15.13 27.52
C ALA A 60 -1.99 14.04 28.07
N HIS A 61 -1.27 14.34 29.16
CA HIS A 61 -0.19 13.54 29.73
C HIS A 61 -0.31 12.05 29.40
N TYR A 62 0.60 11.56 28.55
CA TYR A 62 0.83 10.14 28.34
C TYR A 62 0.97 9.50 29.72
N VAL A 63 -0.06 8.80 30.19
CA VAL A 63 0.03 7.94 31.37
C VAL A 63 0.49 6.61 30.80
N PRO A 64 1.77 6.22 30.97
CA PRO A 64 2.18 4.86 30.65
C PRO A 64 1.23 3.93 31.41
N SER A 65 0.73 2.89 30.74
CA SER A 65 -0.05 1.88 31.43
C SER A 65 0.78 1.37 32.61
N SER A 66 0.23 1.45 33.83
CA SER A 66 0.94 1.14 35.08
C SER A 66 1.40 -0.31 35.19
N LEU A 67 1.06 -1.15 34.20
CA LEU A 67 1.49 -2.53 34.06
C LEU A 67 2.95 -2.68 33.58
N ASP A 68 3.58 -1.65 33.02
CA ASP A 68 4.93 -1.76 32.41
C ASP A 68 6.08 -1.27 33.31
N MET A 69 5.80 -0.62 34.45
CA MET A 69 6.86 -0.14 35.36
C MET A 69 7.54 -1.25 36.19
N ALA A 70 7.05 -2.50 36.11
CA ALA A 70 7.58 -3.63 36.87
C ALA A 70 8.58 -4.50 36.10
N ALA A 71 8.81 -4.25 34.81
CA ALA A 71 9.77 -5.01 34.02
C ALA A 71 11.09 -4.23 33.93
N GLY A 72 12.17 -4.80 34.48
CA GLY A 72 13.54 -4.30 34.27
C GLY A 72 13.93 -4.31 32.78
N PRO A 73 15.16 -3.91 32.41
CA PRO A 73 15.56 -3.78 31.01
C PRO A 73 15.41 -5.13 30.31
N SER A 74 14.32 -5.29 29.54
CA SER A 74 14.10 -6.48 28.74
C SER A 74 15.09 -6.45 27.58
N PRO A 75 15.61 -7.61 27.14
CA PRO A 75 16.44 -7.68 25.94
C PRO A 75 15.68 -7.03 24.78
N SER A 76 16.40 -6.30 23.92
CA SER A 76 15.84 -5.49 22.83
C SER A 76 14.72 -6.21 22.09
N THR A 77 13.48 -5.89 22.46
CA THR A 77 12.30 -6.44 21.82
C THR A 77 12.31 -6.00 20.37
N GLY A 78 12.08 -6.95 19.45
CA GLY A 78 12.04 -6.65 18.01
C GLY A 78 11.10 -5.49 17.70
N ASN A 79 11.47 -4.67 16.70
CA ASN A 79 10.65 -3.55 16.26
C ASN A 79 9.33 -4.06 15.67
N VAL A 80 8.27 -3.27 15.81
CA VAL A 80 6.99 -3.47 15.12
C VAL A 80 6.98 -2.56 13.89
N PHE A 81 6.66 -3.11 12.72
CA PHE A 81 6.67 -2.40 11.45
C PHE A 81 5.28 -2.31 10.82
N PHE A 82 4.97 -1.13 10.28
CA PHE A 82 3.83 -0.87 9.40
C PHE A 82 4.32 -0.27 8.09
N VAL A 83 3.65 -0.57 6.97
CA VAL A 83 4.01 -0.07 5.64
C VAL A 83 2.81 0.53 4.92
N GLU A 84 3.00 1.71 4.35
CA GLU A 84 2.12 2.33 3.36
C GLU A 84 2.87 2.48 2.04
N THR A 85 2.51 1.68 1.04
CA THR A 85 3.19 1.66 -0.27
C THR A 85 2.62 2.63 -1.29
N SER A 86 1.45 3.24 -1.01
CA SER A 86 0.87 4.26 -1.90
C SER A 86 1.50 5.64 -1.66
N GLU A 87 1.19 6.60 -2.55
CA GLU A 87 1.60 8.00 -2.38
C GLU A 87 0.73 8.75 -1.36
N GLN A 88 -0.17 8.06 -0.65
CA GLN A 88 -1.08 8.70 0.30
C GLN A 88 -0.34 9.22 1.54
N THR A 89 -0.62 10.47 1.88
CA THR A 89 -0.11 11.13 3.09
C THR A 89 -1.20 11.39 4.12
N THR A 90 -2.38 10.80 3.94
CA THR A 90 -3.54 10.95 4.80
C THR A 90 -3.97 9.57 5.28
N PRO A 91 -3.34 9.04 6.35
CA PRO A 91 -3.70 7.73 6.86
C PRO A 91 -5.18 7.67 7.25
N SER A 92 -5.80 6.52 7.04
CA SER A 92 -7.19 6.28 7.44
C SER A 92 -7.32 6.21 8.97
N TYR A 93 -8.55 6.26 9.47
CA TYR A 93 -8.82 5.99 10.89
C TYR A 93 -8.32 4.61 11.30
N LEU A 94 -8.57 3.60 10.47
CA LEU A 94 -8.16 2.22 10.74
C LEU A 94 -6.63 2.11 10.82
N PHE A 95 -5.91 2.71 9.89
CA PHE A 95 -4.44 2.84 9.95
C PHE A 95 -4.00 3.41 11.31
N SER A 96 -4.60 4.53 11.68
CA SER A 96 -4.23 5.27 12.89
C SER A 96 -4.46 4.43 14.14
N CYS A 97 -5.61 3.75 14.22
CA CYS A 97 -5.95 2.83 15.29
C CYS A 97 -4.99 1.62 15.36
N SER A 98 -4.57 1.09 14.21
CA SER A 98 -3.62 -0.03 14.15
C SER A 98 -2.28 0.37 14.76
N VAL A 99 -1.73 1.51 14.35
CA VAL A 99 -0.46 2.03 14.90
C VAL A 99 -0.61 2.40 16.38
N GLU A 100 -1.68 3.10 16.76
CA GLU A 100 -1.94 3.46 18.15
C GLU A 100 -2.04 2.23 19.05
N SER A 101 -2.80 1.22 18.64
CA SER A 101 -2.98 -0.02 19.41
C SER A 101 -1.65 -0.73 19.61
N ALA A 102 -0.83 -0.85 18.56
CA ALA A 102 0.50 -1.43 18.67
C ALA A 102 1.41 -0.61 19.61
N ALA A 103 1.39 0.72 19.51
CA ALA A 103 2.19 1.61 20.34
C ALA A 103 1.84 1.52 21.82
N ARG A 104 0.55 1.44 22.14
CA ARG A 104 0.05 1.27 23.52
C ARG A 104 0.41 -0.08 24.10
N THR A 105 0.30 -1.13 23.29
CA THR A 105 0.48 -2.50 23.75
C THR A 105 1.95 -2.93 23.82
N HIS A 106 2.83 -2.23 23.11
CA HIS A 106 4.28 -2.48 23.09
C HIS A 106 5.08 -1.25 23.54
N ALA A 107 4.84 -0.76 24.77
CA ALA A 107 5.52 0.43 25.29
C ALA A 107 7.06 0.33 25.28
N GLY A 108 7.61 -0.88 25.40
CA GLY A 108 9.05 -1.16 25.34
C GLY A 108 9.63 -1.41 23.94
N SER A 109 8.81 -1.43 22.88
CA SER A 109 9.26 -1.68 21.50
C SER A 109 9.09 -0.44 20.63
N ARG A 110 9.96 -0.27 19.64
CA ARG A 110 9.79 0.77 18.61
C ARG A 110 8.72 0.34 17.62
N VAL A 111 7.78 1.24 17.34
CA VAL A 111 6.77 1.09 16.29
C VAL A 111 7.18 1.98 15.13
N VAL A 112 7.65 1.36 14.05
CA VAL A 112 8.15 2.06 12.87
C VAL A 112 7.09 2.04 11.78
N VAL A 113 6.65 3.22 11.36
CA VAL A 113 5.68 3.41 10.27
C VAL A 113 6.43 3.93 9.05
N LEU A 114 6.50 3.11 8.00
CA LEU A 114 7.18 3.44 6.75
C LEU A 114 6.15 3.84 5.70
N MET A 115 6.23 5.07 5.19
CA MET A 115 5.27 5.57 4.20
C MET A 115 5.95 6.08 2.94
N LYS A 116 5.54 5.60 1.77
CA LYS A 116 6.14 5.98 0.49
C LYS A 116 5.82 7.43 0.11
N GLY A 117 4.60 7.88 0.35
CA GLY A 117 4.17 9.26 0.04
C GLY A 117 4.88 10.36 0.85
N LEU A 118 5.68 10.02 1.86
CA LEU A 118 6.45 11.01 2.62
C LEU A 118 7.70 11.45 1.85
N ALA A 119 7.95 12.76 1.85
CA ALA A 119 9.15 13.31 1.24
C ALA A 119 10.43 12.81 1.94
N LYS A 120 11.46 12.53 1.15
CA LYS A 120 12.80 12.17 1.66
C LYS A 120 13.50 13.40 2.23
N GLY A 121 14.16 13.24 3.38
CA GLY A 121 14.96 14.28 4.04
C GLY A 121 14.27 14.93 5.23
N ASN A 122 14.83 16.03 5.73
CA ASN A 122 14.37 16.72 6.95
C ASN A 122 13.15 17.63 6.70
N THR A 123 12.21 17.20 5.87
CA THR A 123 10.94 17.91 5.67
C THR A 123 9.98 17.59 6.81
N SER A 124 9.25 18.59 7.29
CA SER A 124 8.19 18.37 8.28
C SER A 124 7.17 17.35 7.76
N LEU A 125 6.63 16.53 8.65
CA LEU A 125 5.51 15.64 8.33
C LEU A 125 4.33 16.46 7.76
N PRO A 126 3.51 15.85 6.88
CA PRO A 126 2.32 16.50 6.35
C PRO A 126 1.42 17.02 7.48
N LYS A 127 0.74 18.15 7.26
CA LYS A 127 -0.20 18.72 8.25
C LYS A 127 -1.49 17.90 8.26
N HIS A 128 -1.49 16.78 8.99
CA HIS A 128 -2.64 15.89 9.16
C HIS A 128 -2.73 15.45 10.63
N TRP A 129 -3.96 15.38 11.16
CA TRP A 129 -4.23 15.10 12.57
C TRP A 129 -3.58 13.78 13.03
N VAL A 130 -3.48 12.78 12.15
CA VAL A 130 -2.85 11.49 12.47
C VAL A 130 -1.39 11.65 12.87
N PHE A 131 -0.63 12.49 12.17
CA PHE A 131 0.78 12.71 12.54
C PHE A 131 0.89 13.42 13.88
N SER A 132 -0.02 14.36 14.17
CA SER A 132 -0.10 14.99 15.49
C SER A 132 -0.49 13.98 16.58
N LEU A 133 -1.47 13.11 16.33
CA LEU A 133 -1.88 12.05 17.26
C LEU A 133 -0.72 11.09 17.54
N LEU A 134 -0.10 10.55 16.49
CA LEU A 134 0.94 9.55 16.61
C LEU A 134 2.21 10.13 17.26
N SER A 135 2.45 11.45 17.15
CA SER A 135 3.54 12.13 17.88
C SER A 135 3.37 12.10 19.40
N CYS A 136 2.17 11.80 19.92
CA CYS A 136 1.94 11.61 21.34
C CYS A 136 2.55 10.31 21.89
N PHE A 137 2.97 9.38 21.03
CA PHE A 137 3.53 8.09 21.43
C PHE A 137 5.06 8.14 21.28
N PRO A 138 5.83 8.09 22.38
CA PRO A 138 7.28 8.26 22.33
C PRO A 138 8.01 7.10 21.62
N ASN A 139 7.34 5.97 21.47
CA ASN A 139 7.85 4.78 20.80
C ASN A 139 7.42 4.67 19.32
N VAL A 140 6.70 5.65 18.77
CA VAL A 140 6.29 5.66 17.35
C VAL A 140 7.26 6.50 16.53
N GLU A 141 7.73 5.94 15.42
CA GLU A 141 8.62 6.59 14.47
C GLU A 141 8.05 6.52 13.06
N ILE A 142 7.71 7.69 12.51
CA ILE A 142 7.18 7.81 11.16
C ILE A 142 8.31 8.21 10.23
N ARG A 143 8.55 7.42 9.19
CA ARG A 143 9.71 7.57 8.30
C ARG A 143 9.30 7.41 6.83
N PRO A 144 9.99 8.10 5.89
CA PRO A 144 9.80 7.85 4.48
C PRO A 144 10.23 6.43 4.11
N LEU A 145 9.44 5.76 3.28
CA LEU A 145 9.76 4.45 2.72
C LEU A 145 10.62 4.62 1.47
N ASP A 146 11.93 4.42 1.60
CA ASP A 146 12.81 4.32 0.44
C ASP A 146 12.82 2.89 -0.09
N LEU A 147 12.00 2.63 -1.11
CA LEU A 147 11.94 1.32 -1.77
C LEU A 147 13.29 0.91 -2.38
N THR A 148 14.07 1.86 -2.90
CA THR A 148 15.37 1.52 -3.51
C THR A 148 16.34 1.02 -2.45
N GLU A 149 16.39 1.70 -1.30
CA GLU A 149 17.19 1.28 -0.16
C GLU A 149 16.67 -0.04 0.44
N LEU A 150 15.36 -0.17 0.61
CA LEU A 150 14.73 -1.35 1.17
C LEU A 150 15.04 -2.60 0.35
N PHE A 151 14.91 -2.56 -0.98
CA PHE A 151 15.18 -3.72 -1.82
C PHE A 151 16.67 -3.96 -2.10
N SER A 152 17.54 -2.96 -1.88
CA SER A 152 18.97 -3.08 -2.14
C SER A 152 19.62 -4.21 -1.34
N GLY A 153 20.40 -5.06 -2.03
CA GLY A 153 21.10 -6.20 -1.44
C GLY A 153 20.19 -7.35 -0.98
N THR A 154 18.92 -7.36 -1.40
CA THR A 154 17.96 -8.44 -1.07
C THR A 154 17.76 -9.36 -2.28
N PRO A 155 17.27 -10.60 -2.08
CA PRO A 155 16.89 -11.48 -3.19
C PRO A 155 15.84 -10.86 -4.14
N LEU A 156 15.02 -9.94 -3.63
CA LEU A 156 14.00 -9.22 -4.41
C LEU A 156 14.53 -7.96 -5.11
N ALA A 157 15.83 -7.65 -5.01
CA ALA A 157 16.42 -6.48 -5.68
C ALA A 157 16.21 -6.49 -7.20
N GLN A 158 16.35 -7.67 -7.83
CA GLN A 158 16.19 -7.83 -9.29
C GLN A 158 14.73 -7.90 -9.74
N TRP A 159 13.80 -8.21 -8.84
CA TRP A 159 12.35 -8.13 -9.09
C TRP A 159 11.83 -6.70 -8.91
N TYR A 160 12.33 -6.00 -7.88
CA TYR A 160 12.44 -4.55 -7.92
C TYR A 160 13.35 -4.19 -9.13
N LEU A 161 13.73 -2.98 -9.50
CA LEU A 161 14.47 -2.70 -10.76
C LEU A 161 13.86 -3.16 -12.12
N GLN A 162 12.96 -4.16 -12.21
CA GLN A 162 12.35 -4.57 -13.48
C GLN A 162 11.56 -3.41 -14.09
N PRO A 163 11.82 -3.02 -15.35
CA PRO A 163 11.24 -1.80 -15.93
C PRO A 163 9.70 -1.78 -16.00
N LEU A 164 9.08 -2.94 -16.21
CA LEU A 164 7.64 -3.05 -16.47
C LEU A 164 6.82 -3.57 -15.28
N ARG A 165 7.43 -3.74 -14.09
CA ARG A 165 6.69 -4.25 -12.92
C ARG A 165 5.46 -3.41 -12.57
N HIS A 166 5.51 -2.09 -12.78
CA HIS A 166 4.40 -1.20 -12.47
C HIS A 166 3.17 -1.43 -13.36
N GLN A 167 3.32 -2.21 -14.43
CA GLN A 167 2.25 -2.63 -15.32
C GLN A 167 1.65 -3.98 -14.90
N GLU A 168 2.19 -4.64 -13.87
CA GLU A 168 1.62 -5.88 -13.36
C GLU A 168 0.23 -5.61 -12.75
N PRO A 169 -0.73 -6.53 -12.95
CA PRO A 169 -2.00 -6.46 -12.25
C PRO A 169 -1.76 -6.41 -10.73
N HIS A 170 -2.47 -5.52 -10.03
CA HIS A 170 -2.39 -5.40 -8.57
C HIS A 170 -0.98 -5.03 -8.05
N PHE A 171 -0.24 -4.19 -8.79
CA PHE A 171 1.10 -3.74 -8.41
C PHE A 171 1.22 -3.23 -6.96
N LEU A 172 0.26 -2.47 -6.44
CA LEU A 172 0.33 -1.94 -5.07
C LEU A 172 0.27 -3.04 -3.99
N PRO A 173 -0.70 -3.97 -4.01
CA PRO A 173 -0.67 -5.16 -3.17
C PRO A 173 0.64 -5.96 -3.30
N VAL A 174 1.08 -6.26 -4.52
CA VAL A 174 2.32 -7.03 -4.74
C VAL A 174 3.54 -6.30 -4.16
N LEU A 175 3.60 -4.98 -4.32
CA LEU A 175 4.63 -4.16 -3.71
C LEU A 175 4.58 -4.20 -2.17
N SER A 176 3.38 -4.18 -1.59
CA SER A 176 3.17 -4.32 -0.14
C SER A 176 3.68 -5.67 0.37
N ASP A 177 3.30 -6.75 -0.31
CA ASP A 177 3.74 -8.12 -0.05
C ASP A 177 5.28 -8.25 -0.09
N ALA A 178 5.90 -7.65 -1.10
CA ALA A 178 7.35 -7.64 -1.23
C ALA A 178 8.00 -6.82 -0.11
N CYS A 179 7.45 -5.66 0.25
CA CYS A 179 7.97 -4.82 1.33
C CYS A 179 7.95 -5.54 2.68
N ARG A 180 6.83 -6.21 3.03
CA ARG A 180 6.75 -6.96 4.30
C ARG A 180 7.77 -8.08 4.38
N ILE A 181 7.95 -8.84 3.30
CA ILE A 181 8.93 -9.94 3.25
C ILE A 181 10.34 -9.39 3.42
N VAL A 182 10.67 -8.30 2.73
CA VAL A 182 12.01 -7.70 2.79
C VAL A 182 12.30 -7.07 4.15
N LEU A 183 11.33 -6.41 4.77
CA LEU A 183 11.47 -5.87 6.12
C LEU A 183 11.81 -6.98 7.11
N MET A 184 11.07 -8.08 7.05
CA MET A 184 11.35 -9.23 7.92
C MET A 184 12.71 -9.85 7.63
N TRP A 185 13.12 -9.93 6.37
CA TRP A 185 14.43 -10.45 5.98
C TRP A 185 15.58 -9.58 6.48
N LYS A 186 15.46 -8.24 6.41
CA LYS A 186 16.52 -7.30 6.82
C LYS A 186 16.59 -7.09 8.32
N PHE A 187 15.44 -6.94 8.97
CA PHE A 187 15.36 -6.38 10.32
C PHE A 187 14.76 -7.35 11.34
N GLY A 188 14.08 -8.41 10.90
CA GLY A 188 13.30 -9.28 11.78
C GLY A 188 12.18 -8.52 12.48
N GLY A 189 11.76 -9.00 13.65
CA GLY A 189 10.77 -8.33 14.51
C GLY A 189 9.34 -8.76 14.24
N ILE A 190 8.42 -7.81 14.15
CA ILE A 190 7.00 -8.06 13.86
C ILE A 190 6.54 -7.07 12.78
N TYR A 191 5.97 -7.56 11.70
CA TYR A 191 5.26 -6.72 10.74
C TYR A 191 3.75 -6.89 10.93
N LEU A 192 3.00 -5.81 10.86
CA LEU A 192 1.54 -5.79 10.91
C LEU A 192 1.00 -4.96 9.74
N ASP A 193 -0.04 -5.46 9.07
CA ASP A 193 -0.79 -4.65 8.13
C ASP A 193 -1.51 -3.49 8.84
N THR A 194 -1.82 -2.44 8.09
CA THR A 194 -2.39 -1.19 8.63
C THR A 194 -3.83 -1.33 9.11
N ASP A 195 -4.42 -2.51 9.04
CA ASP A 195 -5.74 -2.88 9.53
C ASP A 195 -5.72 -3.84 10.74
N PHE A 196 -4.55 -4.14 11.29
CA PHE A 196 -4.42 -4.94 12.51
C PHE A 196 -4.56 -4.13 13.80
N ILE A 197 -5.58 -4.46 14.60
CA ILE A 197 -5.73 -3.94 15.96
C ILE A 197 -5.07 -4.87 16.96
N VAL A 198 -4.04 -4.36 17.65
CA VAL A 198 -3.29 -5.10 18.66
C VAL A 198 -3.99 -4.99 20.01
N LEU A 199 -4.48 -6.12 20.52
CA LEU A 199 -5.17 -6.18 21.82
C LEU A 199 -4.27 -6.65 22.96
N LYS A 200 -3.18 -7.36 22.66
CA LYS A 200 -2.26 -7.96 23.62
C LYS A 200 -0.83 -7.90 23.12
N ASN A 201 0.11 -7.84 24.06
CA ASN A 201 1.53 -7.76 23.76
C ASN A 201 1.99 -9.03 23.00
N LEU A 202 2.64 -8.80 21.87
CA LEU A 202 3.12 -9.83 20.95
C LEU A 202 4.60 -10.16 21.16
N GLN A 203 5.22 -9.70 22.25
CA GLN A 203 6.63 -9.93 22.61
C GLN A 203 7.06 -11.40 22.61
N ASN A 204 6.13 -12.35 22.79
CA ASN A 204 6.43 -13.77 22.74
C ASN A 204 6.58 -14.31 21.30
N LEU A 205 6.29 -13.49 20.30
CA LEU A 205 6.49 -13.82 18.89
C LEU A 205 7.89 -13.36 18.45
N THR A 206 8.51 -14.15 17.57
CA THR A 206 9.79 -13.81 16.96
C THR A 206 9.64 -13.91 15.45
N ASN A 207 9.99 -12.84 14.73
CA ASN A 207 9.94 -12.77 13.28
C ASN A 207 8.55 -13.13 12.71
N ALA A 208 7.52 -12.41 13.18
CA ALA A 208 6.14 -12.67 12.83
C ALA A 208 5.57 -11.68 11.80
N LEU A 209 4.62 -12.17 10.99
CA LEU A 209 3.86 -11.41 10.00
C LEU A 209 2.37 -11.47 10.37
N GLY A 210 1.76 -10.33 10.70
CA GLY A 210 0.31 -10.17 10.76
C GLY A 210 -0.19 -9.58 9.44
N ILE A 211 -0.80 -10.42 8.60
CA ILE A 211 -1.24 -10.07 7.24
C ILE A 211 -2.75 -10.29 7.07
N GLN A 212 -3.42 -9.45 6.28
CA GLN A 212 -4.84 -9.58 5.92
C GLN A 212 -5.12 -9.28 4.45
#